data_AF-A0A928XPA6-F1
#
_entry.id   AF-A0A928XPA6-F1
#
_cell.length_a   1.000
_cell.length_b   1.000
_cell.length_c   1.000
_cell.angle_alpha   90.00
_cell.angle_beta   90.00
_cell.angle_gamma   90.00
#
_symmetry.space_group_name_H-M   'P 1'
#
loop_
_entity.id
_entity.type
_entity.pdbx_description
1 polymer ?
#
loop_
_entity_poly.entity_id
_entity_poly.type
_entity_poly.pdbx_seq_one_letter_code
_entity_poly.pdbx_strand_id
1 'polypeptide(L)'
;MRRIAVLLSLSLTACPRAPDKPEPASVAVPGPASASVAAEPPGPAERTRDEAVLLGTIHRLGTKLCKSIDQADWEDVHLRAGLVRLEGNVGGLEALRGTPVILFGSVLEQGEPKLPRDPGTCLPIQRRSDWIDGPDGVILRRDAGPGLASFRVRASRRFEQLAARLDGDDLAIDFTNPLDVGLEQVALLVHYEGCYGKALTHTERRELGALAAGARKSARATGMANVTQGSRPNLTHRAVSVQVTGRAPSVYFDLDVPLGGLGVQLSCPKR
;
A
#
# COMPACT_ATOMS: atom_id res chain seq x y z
N MET A 1 -47.77 -14.19 -67.65
CA MET A 1 -48.11 -15.47 -66.96
C MET A 1 -46.77 -16.11 -66.61
N ARG A 2 -46.34 -16.46 -65.38
CA ARG A 2 -46.95 -16.74 -64.07
C ARG A 2 -45.96 -16.27 -62.99
N ARG A 3 -46.48 -15.74 -61.87
CA ARG A 3 -45.72 -15.46 -60.64
C ARG A 3 -45.64 -16.75 -59.82
N ILE A 4 -44.46 -17.11 -59.32
CA ILE A 4 -44.28 -18.20 -58.34
C ILE A 4 -43.92 -17.53 -57.01
N ALA A 5 -44.86 -17.60 -56.06
CA ALA A 5 -44.66 -17.19 -54.68
C ALA A 5 -44.10 -18.37 -53.90
N VAL A 6 -42.94 -18.18 -53.27
CA VAL A 6 -42.33 -19.15 -52.35
C VAL A 6 -42.74 -18.76 -50.93
N LEU A 7 -43.58 -19.60 -50.31
CA LEU A 7 -43.91 -19.52 -48.89
C LEU A 7 -42.77 -20.15 -48.07
N LEU A 8 -42.05 -19.34 -47.30
CA LEU A 8 -41.15 -19.80 -46.25
C LEU A 8 -41.96 -20.08 -44.98
N SER A 9 -42.08 -21.36 -44.63
CA SER A 9 -42.64 -21.80 -43.34
C SER A 9 -41.56 -21.69 -42.26
N LEU A 10 -41.70 -20.74 -41.33
CA LEU A 10 -40.91 -20.67 -40.11
C LEU A 10 -41.45 -21.70 -39.10
N SER A 11 -40.67 -22.75 -38.84
CA SER A 11 -40.90 -23.67 -37.72
C SER A 11 -40.24 -23.11 -36.46
N LEU A 12 -41.06 -22.64 -35.53
CA LEU A 12 -40.66 -22.25 -34.16
C LEU A 12 -40.36 -23.51 -33.33
N THR A 13 -39.08 -23.84 -33.15
CA THR A 13 -38.65 -24.80 -32.12
C THR A 13 -38.64 -24.13 -30.76
N ALA A 14 -39.57 -24.56 -29.89
CA ALA A 14 -39.60 -24.18 -28.49
C ALA A 14 -38.42 -24.82 -27.73
N CYS A 15 -37.55 -23.99 -27.16
CA CYS A 15 -36.52 -24.45 -26.22
C CYS A 15 -37.17 -24.87 -24.89
N PRO A 16 -36.92 -26.09 -24.37
CA PRO A 16 -37.33 -26.46 -23.03
C PRO A 16 -36.56 -25.63 -22.00
N ARG A 17 -37.32 -25.00 -21.10
CA ARG A 17 -36.87 -24.22 -19.96
C ARG A 17 -36.12 -25.13 -18.99
N ALA A 18 -34.88 -24.81 -18.67
CA ALA A 18 -34.07 -25.56 -17.71
C ALA A 18 -34.73 -25.53 -16.31
N PRO A 19 -34.64 -26.61 -15.52
CA PRO A 19 -35.15 -26.64 -14.16
C PRO A 19 -34.29 -25.74 -13.25
N ASP A 20 -34.97 -24.93 -12.43
CA ASP A 20 -34.38 -24.05 -11.44
C ASP A 20 -33.43 -24.84 -10.51
N LYS A 21 -32.19 -24.38 -10.46
CA LYS A 21 -31.16 -24.89 -9.55
C LYS A 21 -31.49 -24.35 -8.15
N PRO A 22 -31.64 -25.21 -7.12
CA PRO A 22 -31.89 -24.73 -5.77
C PRO A 22 -30.71 -23.89 -5.28
N GLU A 23 -31.05 -22.71 -4.79
CA GLU A 23 -30.17 -21.73 -4.17
C GLU A 23 -29.49 -22.38 -2.94
N PRO A 24 -28.15 -22.40 -2.85
CA PRO A 24 -27.49 -22.89 -1.65
C PRO A 24 -27.78 -21.92 -0.51
N ALA A 25 -28.39 -22.44 0.55
CA ALA A 25 -28.61 -21.74 1.81
C ALA A 25 -27.31 -21.06 2.26
N SER A 26 -27.39 -19.74 2.46
CA SER A 26 -26.33 -18.92 3.02
C SER A 26 -26.00 -19.44 4.42
N VAL A 27 -24.92 -20.21 4.53
CA VAL A 27 -24.30 -20.53 5.81
C VAL A 27 -23.68 -19.23 6.31
N ALA A 28 -24.28 -18.66 7.36
CA ALA A 28 -23.72 -17.53 8.09
C ALA A 28 -22.33 -17.93 8.59
N VAL A 29 -21.30 -17.38 7.94
CA VAL A 29 -19.92 -17.46 8.42
C VAL A 29 -19.87 -16.67 9.74
N PRO A 30 -19.49 -17.29 10.87
CA PRO A 30 -19.22 -16.54 12.08
C PRO A 30 -18.13 -15.51 11.78
N GLY A 31 -18.46 -14.23 11.90
CA GLY A 31 -17.49 -13.16 11.75
C GLY A 31 -16.31 -13.39 12.70
N PRO A 32 -15.07 -13.02 12.31
CA PRO A 32 -13.94 -13.16 13.20
C PRO A 32 -14.26 -12.43 14.51
N ALA A 33 -14.18 -13.17 15.61
CA ALA A 33 -14.25 -12.60 16.94
C ALA A 33 -13.28 -11.43 17.01
N SER A 34 -13.80 -10.26 17.40
CA SER A 34 -13.03 -9.06 17.66
C SER A 34 -12.00 -9.39 18.74
N ALA A 35 -10.80 -9.77 18.33
CA ALA A 35 -9.67 -9.95 19.23
C ALA A 35 -9.18 -8.54 19.61
N SER A 36 -9.80 -7.98 20.65
CA SER A 36 -9.31 -6.81 21.34
C SER A 36 -8.04 -7.18 22.11
N VAL A 37 -6.89 -7.08 21.44
CA VAL A 37 -5.59 -7.02 22.14
C VAL A 37 -4.74 -5.93 21.50
N ALA A 38 -5.11 -4.69 21.79
CA ALA A 38 -4.16 -3.58 21.83
C ALA A 38 -4.21 -3.05 23.25
N ALA A 39 -3.07 -3.05 23.97
CA ALA A 39 -2.97 -2.21 25.15
C ALA A 39 -3.33 -0.79 24.71
N GLU A 40 -4.23 -0.15 25.46
CA GLU A 40 -4.67 1.21 25.18
C GLU A 40 -3.42 2.09 25.02
N PRO A 41 -3.24 2.75 23.86
CA PRO A 41 -2.04 3.54 23.65
C PRO A 41 -1.99 4.61 24.75
N PRO A 42 -0.81 4.87 25.33
CA PRO A 42 -0.66 5.91 26.33
C PRO A 42 -1.28 7.21 25.81
N GLY A 43 -2.04 7.89 26.67
CA GLY A 43 -2.57 9.19 26.34
C GLY A 43 -1.43 10.14 25.93
N PRO A 44 -1.74 11.25 25.24
CA PRO A 44 -0.74 12.21 24.75
C PRO A 44 0.21 12.77 25.83
N ALA A 45 -0.05 12.54 27.12
CA ALA A 45 0.77 12.97 28.25
C ALA A 45 1.83 11.96 28.73
N GLU A 46 1.85 10.71 28.22
CA GLU A 46 2.68 9.64 28.80
C GLU A 46 3.88 9.23 27.92
N ARG A 47 4.31 10.09 27.00
CA ARG A 47 5.59 9.89 26.31
C ARG A 47 6.73 10.22 27.26
N THR A 48 7.66 9.30 27.41
CA THR A 48 8.93 9.60 28.06
C THR A 48 9.73 10.55 27.16
N ARG A 49 10.62 11.37 27.75
CA ARG A 49 11.43 12.34 26.99
C ARG A 49 12.27 11.72 25.85
N ASP A 50 12.56 10.43 25.93
CA ASP A 50 13.40 9.70 24.97
C ASP A 50 12.58 8.80 24.02
N GLU A 51 11.25 8.91 24.03
CA GLU A 51 10.41 8.11 23.15
C GLU A 51 10.48 8.61 21.70
N ALA A 52 10.77 7.68 20.79
CA ALA A 52 10.73 7.89 19.36
C ALA A 52 9.40 7.39 18.76
N VAL A 53 9.02 8.00 17.64
CA VAL A 53 7.82 7.64 16.88
C VAL A 53 8.21 7.20 15.47
N LEU A 54 7.70 6.07 15.03
CA LEU A 54 7.85 5.57 13.66
C LEU A 54 6.48 5.43 13.02
N LEU A 55 6.29 6.06 11.87
CA LEU A 55 5.11 5.89 11.04
C LEU A 55 5.47 5.00 9.85
N GLY A 56 4.70 3.94 9.62
CA GLY A 56 4.94 3.05 8.49
C GLY A 56 3.85 2.01 8.29
N THR A 57 3.96 1.24 7.20
CA THR A 57 3.03 0.15 6.89
C THR A 57 3.62 -1.19 7.35
N ILE A 58 2.89 -1.96 8.17
CA ILE A 58 3.37 -3.23 8.70
C ILE A 58 3.46 -4.30 7.61
N HIS A 59 4.57 -5.02 7.54
CA HIS A 59 4.72 -6.19 6.68
C HIS A 59 5.79 -7.14 7.21
N ARG A 60 5.89 -8.32 6.61
CA ARG A 60 6.99 -9.26 6.82
C ARG A 60 8.02 -9.14 5.71
N LEU A 61 9.27 -9.27 6.09
CA LEU A 61 10.38 -9.36 5.15
C LEU A 61 11.34 -10.44 5.64
N GLY A 62 11.82 -11.27 4.71
CA GLY A 62 12.75 -12.37 4.98
C GLY A 62 13.54 -12.72 3.73
N THR A 63 14.45 -13.68 3.86
CA THR A 63 15.24 -14.19 2.75
C THR A 63 14.43 -15.26 2.01
N LYS A 64 14.16 -15.03 0.74
CA LYS A 64 13.44 -15.96 -0.13
C LYS A 64 14.35 -17.13 -0.51
N LEU A 65 13.93 -18.38 -0.33
CA LEU A 65 14.66 -19.55 -0.79
C LEU A 65 13.87 -20.29 -1.86
N CYS A 66 14.42 -20.37 -3.07
CA CYS A 66 13.76 -21.04 -4.18
C CYS A 66 13.96 -22.55 -4.12
N LYS A 67 12.87 -23.30 -3.94
CA LYS A 67 12.87 -24.77 -4.04
C LYS A 67 12.67 -25.25 -5.47
N SER A 68 11.85 -24.53 -6.22
CA SER A 68 11.60 -24.75 -7.64
C SER A 68 11.18 -23.43 -8.29
N ILE A 69 10.81 -23.48 -9.57
CA ILE A 69 10.39 -22.30 -10.32
C ILE A 69 9.13 -21.63 -9.71
N ASP A 70 8.21 -22.44 -9.17
CA ASP A 70 6.92 -21.97 -8.63
C ASP A 70 6.82 -22.07 -7.09
N GLN A 71 7.87 -22.55 -6.42
CA GLN A 71 7.87 -22.75 -4.96
C GLN A 71 9.03 -22.03 -4.29
N ALA A 72 8.70 -21.24 -3.27
CA ALA A 72 9.64 -20.55 -2.42
C ALA A 72 9.32 -20.77 -0.94
N ASP A 73 10.37 -20.96 -0.16
CA ASP A 73 10.35 -20.84 1.30
C ASP A 73 10.86 -19.46 1.72
N TRP A 74 10.65 -19.12 2.99
CA TRP A 74 11.12 -17.87 3.59
C TRP A 74 11.86 -18.16 4.88
N GLU A 75 13.09 -17.67 4.97
CA GLU A 75 13.92 -17.74 6.17
C GLU A 75 14.17 -16.35 6.77
N ASP A 76 14.53 -16.30 8.05
CA ASP A 76 14.88 -15.07 8.76
C ASP A 76 13.79 -13.98 8.61
N VAL A 77 12.52 -14.40 8.77
CA VAL A 77 11.36 -13.52 8.58
C VAL A 77 11.18 -12.64 9.80
N HIS A 78 11.18 -11.32 9.60
CA HIS A 78 10.92 -10.33 10.64
C HIS A 78 9.77 -9.41 10.24
N LEU A 79 9.03 -8.93 11.24
CA LEU A 79 8.11 -7.82 11.05
C LEU A 79 8.88 -6.51 10.84
N ARG A 80 8.32 -5.68 9.97
CA ARG A 80 8.85 -4.37 9.62
C ARG A 80 7.74 -3.33 9.53
N ALA A 81 8.08 -2.06 9.74
CA ALA A 81 7.23 -0.92 9.39
C ALA A 81 7.96 -0.12 8.31
N GLY A 82 7.44 -0.17 7.08
CA GLY A 82 8.29 0.15 5.93
C GLY A 82 9.54 -0.73 5.95
N LEU A 83 10.70 -0.23 5.61
CA LEU A 83 11.94 -1.01 5.60
C LEU A 83 12.54 -1.24 6.99
N VAL A 84 12.06 -0.57 8.03
CA VAL A 84 12.62 -0.62 9.39
C VAL A 84 12.24 -1.93 10.10
N ARG A 85 13.24 -2.67 10.62
CA ARG A 85 13.00 -3.91 11.38
C ARG A 85 12.38 -3.60 12.75
N LEU A 86 11.36 -4.35 13.14
CA LEU A 86 10.69 -4.21 14.44
C LEU A 86 11.16 -5.29 15.43
N GLU A 87 11.37 -4.87 16.67
CA GLU A 87 11.72 -5.74 17.80
C GLU A 87 10.87 -5.44 19.04
N GLY A 88 10.92 -6.31 20.04
CA GLY A 88 10.17 -6.14 21.30
C GLY A 88 8.75 -6.68 21.22
N ASN A 89 7.76 -5.89 21.65
CA ASN A 89 6.37 -6.34 21.73
C ASN A 89 5.67 -6.26 20.36
N VAL A 90 6.00 -7.20 19.47
CA VAL A 90 5.49 -7.21 18.08
C VAL A 90 4.35 -8.21 17.85
N GLY A 91 4.00 -9.04 18.84
CA GLY A 91 3.01 -10.11 18.68
C GLY A 91 1.63 -9.63 18.22
N GLY A 92 1.18 -8.46 18.68
CA GLY A 92 -0.09 -7.85 18.24
C GLY A 92 -0.04 -7.22 16.84
N LEU A 93 1.15 -6.97 16.29
CA LEU A 93 1.31 -6.30 15.00
C LEU A 93 1.08 -7.23 13.81
N GLU A 94 1.18 -8.55 13.99
CA GLU A 94 0.86 -9.52 12.93
C GLU A 94 -0.57 -9.34 12.41
N ALA A 95 -1.52 -8.97 13.27
CA ALA A 95 -2.91 -8.71 12.87
C ALA A 95 -3.07 -7.39 12.08
N LEU A 96 -2.03 -6.56 12.01
CA LEU A 96 -2.02 -5.26 11.34
C LEU A 96 -1.19 -5.27 10.04
N ARG A 97 -0.77 -6.43 9.53
CA ARG A 97 -0.07 -6.51 8.23
C ARG A 97 -0.85 -5.83 7.12
N GLY A 98 -0.13 -5.11 6.25
CA GLY A 98 -0.67 -4.28 5.18
C GLY A 98 -1.35 -2.99 5.66
N THR A 99 -1.38 -2.73 6.97
CA THR A 99 -2.05 -1.56 7.54
C THR A 99 -1.02 -0.50 7.95
N PRO A 100 -1.28 0.79 7.65
CA PRO A 100 -0.55 1.91 8.23
C PRO A 100 -0.67 1.97 9.75
N VAL A 101 0.44 2.23 10.44
CA VAL A 101 0.48 2.34 11.90
C VAL A 101 1.37 3.48 12.36
N ILE A 102 1.17 3.88 13.62
CA ILE A 102 2.06 4.72 14.41
C ILE A 102 2.62 3.83 15.51
N LEU A 103 3.95 3.73 15.57
CA LEU A 103 4.68 2.95 16.56
C LEU A 103 5.40 3.90 17.51
N PHE A 104 5.28 3.60 18.81
CA PHE A 104 5.94 4.32 19.89
C PHE A 104 6.96 3.39 20.53
N GLY A 105 8.16 3.90 20.81
CA GLY A 105 9.23 3.08 21.36
C GLY A 105 10.61 3.73 21.28
N SER A 106 11.64 2.93 21.02
CA SER A 106 13.02 3.40 21.01
C SER A 106 13.78 2.93 19.76
N VAL A 107 14.66 3.80 19.27
CA VAL A 107 15.62 3.42 18.23
C VAL A 107 16.65 2.44 18.79
N LEU A 108 16.86 1.33 18.11
CA LEU A 108 17.90 0.36 18.46
C LEU A 108 19.15 0.53 17.59
N GLU A 109 18.97 0.76 16.30
CA GLU A 109 20.06 0.94 15.34
C GLU A 109 19.69 2.04 14.35
N GLN A 110 20.52 3.09 14.28
CA GLN A 110 20.45 4.13 13.24
C GLN A 110 21.16 3.65 11.96
N GLY A 111 20.80 4.23 10.81
CA GLY A 111 21.42 3.95 9.52
C GLY A 111 20.50 3.25 8.53
N GLU A 112 21.08 2.78 7.42
CA GLU A 112 20.31 2.12 6.37
C GLU A 112 19.75 0.77 6.85
N PRO A 113 18.45 0.48 6.59
CA PRO A 113 17.88 -0.82 6.92
C PRO A 113 18.62 -1.96 6.24
N LYS A 114 19.01 -2.97 7.03
CA LYS A 114 19.55 -4.23 6.49
C LYS A 114 18.41 -4.96 5.79
N LEU A 115 18.43 -4.98 4.46
CA LEU A 115 17.51 -5.75 3.65
C LEU A 115 17.96 -7.22 3.65
N PRO A 116 17.03 -8.20 3.63
CA PRO A 116 17.39 -9.59 3.43
C PRO A 116 18.18 -9.76 2.13
N ARG A 117 18.98 -10.82 2.07
CA ARG A 117 19.66 -11.17 0.81
C ARG A 117 18.60 -11.39 -0.25
N ASP A 118 18.79 -10.79 -1.42
CA ASP A 118 17.98 -11.07 -2.61
C ASP A 118 18.73 -12.13 -3.43
N PRO A 119 18.37 -13.43 -3.33
CA PRO A 119 18.98 -14.45 -4.17
C PRO A 119 18.44 -14.41 -5.61
N GLY A 120 17.60 -13.43 -5.96
CA GLY A 120 16.88 -13.36 -7.21
C GLY A 120 15.48 -13.97 -7.10
N THR A 121 14.80 -14.09 -8.24
CA THR A 121 13.49 -14.73 -8.34
C THR A 121 13.63 -16.21 -8.68
N CYS A 122 12.68 -17.00 -8.19
CA CYS A 122 12.58 -18.42 -8.55
C CYS A 122 12.25 -18.63 -10.03
N LEU A 123 11.60 -17.64 -10.65
CA LEU A 123 11.39 -17.52 -12.09
C LEU A 123 12.39 -16.52 -12.69
N PRO A 124 12.91 -16.75 -13.92
CA PRO A 124 13.67 -15.75 -14.66
C PRO A 124 12.72 -14.68 -15.22
N ILE A 125 12.23 -13.79 -14.35
CA ILE A 125 11.45 -12.62 -14.75
C ILE A 125 12.29 -11.35 -14.68
N GLN A 126 12.02 -10.40 -15.59
CA GLN A 126 12.63 -9.09 -15.52
C GLN A 126 12.05 -8.33 -14.31
N ARG A 127 12.81 -8.25 -13.23
CA ARG A 127 12.45 -7.48 -12.04
C ARG A 127 12.92 -6.03 -12.14
N ARG A 128 12.25 -5.16 -11.40
CA ARG A 128 12.75 -3.82 -11.12
C ARG A 128 13.71 -3.86 -9.93
N SER A 129 14.70 -2.98 -9.94
CA SER A 129 15.71 -2.88 -8.87
C SER A 129 15.17 -2.30 -7.56
N ASP A 130 13.96 -1.73 -7.58
CA ASP A 130 13.26 -1.22 -6.40
C ASP A 130 12.27 -2.23 -5.80
N TRP A 131 12.14 -3.43 -6.38
CA TRP A 131 11.27 -4.48 -5.85
C TRP A 131 11.98 -5.29 -4.78
N ILE A 132 11.33 -5.42 -3.64
CA ILE A 132 11.76 -6.29 -2.55
C ILE A 132 10.67 -7.34 -2.37
N ASP A 133 11.00 -8.61 -2.64
CA ASP A 133 10.06 -9.70 -2.40
C ASP A 133 9.99 -9.98 -0.89
N GLY A 134 8.78 -10.11 -0.35
CA GLY A 134 8.52 -10.55 1.01
C GLY A 134 7.44 -11.64 1.07
N PRO A 135 7.26 -12.29 2.23
CA PRO A 135 6.19 -13.28 2.43
C PRO A 135 4.78 -12.76 2.14
N ASP A 136 4.56 -11.45 2.24
CA ASP A 136 3.27 -10.79 2.03
C ASP A 136 3.11 -10.22 0.62
N GLY A 137 4.06 -10.46 -0.29
CA GLY A 137 4.08 -9.92 -1.64
C GLY A 137 5.28 -9.01 -1.90
N VAL A 138 5.16 -8.11 -2.87
CA VAL A 138 6.26 -7.20 -3.26
C VAL A 138 6.10 -5.86 -2.56
N ILE A 139 7.19 -5.40 -1.94
CA ILE A 139 7.34 -4.05 -1.40
C ILE A 139 8.20 -3.24 -2.37
N LEU A 140 7.89 -1.95 -2.49
CA LEU A 140 8.61 -1.02 -3.37
C LEU A 140 9.51 -0.13 -2.53
N ARG A 141 10.83 -0.23 -2.72
CA ARG A 141 11.81 0.67 -2.12
C ARG A 141 11.79 2.01 -2.87
N ARG A 142 11.01 2.96 -2.37
CA ARG A 142 10.85 4.29 -2.99
C ARG A 142 12.07 5.18 -2.78
N ASP A 143 12.66 5.13 -1.59
CA ASP A 143 13.84 5.88 -1.18
C ASP A 143 14.74 5.06 -0.23
N ALA A 144 15.73 5.70 0.38
CA ALA A 144 16.64 5.06 1.35
C ALA A 144 15.98 4.76 2.71
N GLY A 145 14.72 5.18 2.92
CA GLY A 145 14.03 5.09 4.20
C GLY A 145 14.43 6.18 5.20
N PRO A 146 13.94 6.10 6.44
CA PRO A 146 14.07 7.15 7.46
C PRO A 146 15.47 7.27 8.11
N GLY A 147 16.50 6.60 7.58
CA GLY A 147 17.82 6.54 8.23
C GLY A 147 17.81 5.75 9.55
N LEU A 148 16.86 4.83 9.69
CA LEU A 148 16.64 4.00 10.88
C LEU A 148 16.64 2.52 10.47
N ALA A 149 17.51 1.70 11.07
CA ALA A 149 17.63 0.30 10.70
C ALA A 149 16.73 -0.62 11.54
N SER A 150 16.62 -0.37 12.85
CA SER A 150 15.78 -1.15 13.76
C SER A 150 15.14 -0.34 14.88
N PHE A 151 13.94 -0.75 15.27
CA PHE A 151 13.08 -0.04 16.23
C PHE A 151 12.45 -1.02 17.22
N ARG A 152 12.57 -0.73 18.52
CA ARG A 152 11.89 -1.50 19.58
C ARG A 152 10.52 -0.93 19.82
N VAL A 153 9.49 -1.72 19.58
CA VAL A 153 8.09 -1.34 19.77
C VAL A 153 7.71 -1.49 21.24
N ARG A 154 7.18 -0.40 21.82
CA ARG A 154 6.53 -0.37 23.13
C ARG A 154 5.01 -0.42 22.97
N ALA A 155 4.48 0.45 22.12
CA ALA A 155 3.06 0.59 21.85
C ALA A 155 2.82 0.86 20.36
N SER A 156 1.60 0.60 19.91
CA SER A 156 1.19 0.84 18.54
C SER A 156 -0.25 1.33 18.45
N ARG A 157 -0.54 2.08 17.40
CA ARG A 157 -1.89 2.54 17.05
C ARG A 157 -2.06 2.47 15.54
N ARG A 158 -3.27 2.19 15.06
CA ARG A 158 -3.60 2.33 13.63
C ARG A 158 -3.43 3.78 13.19
N PHE A 159 -2.92 3.97 11.98
CA PHE A 159 -2.81 5.28 11.35
C PHE A 159 -4.01 5.47 10.40
N GLU A 160 -4.83 6.47 10.69
CA GLU A 160 -6.08 6.76 9.96
C GLU A 160 -6.11 8.20 9.44
N GLN A 161 -4.96 8.89 9.53
CA GLN A 161 -4.85 10.32 9.29
C GLN A 161 -4.37 10.65 7.87
N LEU A 162 -4.53 9.70 6.95
CA LEU A 162 -4.37 9.88 5.51
C LEU A 162 -5.63 9.37 4.84
N ALA A 163 -6.26 10.23 4.04
CA ALA A 163 -7.39 9.87 3.21
C ALA A 163 -7.12 10.33 1.77
N ALA A 164 -7.63 9.58 0.81
CA ALA A 164 -7.60 9.96 -0.59
C ALA A 164 -8.96 9.68 -1.22
N ARG A 165 -9.34 10.51 -2.19
CA ARG A 165 -10.54 10.32 -3.00
C ARG A 165 -10.31 10.86 -4.40
N LEU A 166 -11.06 10.36 -5.36
CA LEU A 166 -11.12 10.97 -6.69
C LEU A 166 -12.08 12.16 -6.68
N ASP A 167 -11.70 13.20 -7.41
CA ASP A 167 -12.47 14.41 -7.65
C ASP A 167 -12.33 14.79 -9.13
N GLY A 168 -13.19 14.19 -9.96
CA GLY A 168 -12.97 14.16 -11.41
C GLY A 168 -11.74 13.32 -11.76
N ASP A 169 -10.82 13.91 -12.53
CA ASP A 169 -9.55 13.28 -12.93
C ASP A 169 -8.44 13.46 -11.87
N ASP A 170 -8.69 14.28 -10.85
CA ASP A 170 -7.74 14.56 -9.79
C ASP A 170 -7.90 13.61 -8.60
N LEU A 171 -6.78 13.35 -7.96
CA LEU A 171 -6.67 12.74 -6.65
C LEU A 171 -6.61 13.83 -5.59
N ALA A 172 -7.65 13.95 -4.77
CA ALA A 172 -7.64 14.80 -3.58
C ALA A 172 -7.13 13.99 -2.39
N ILE A 173 -6.06 14.46 -1.75
CA ILE A 173 -5.38 13.79 -0.66
C ILE A 173 -5.42 14.68 0.57
N ASP A 174 -5.89 14.13 1.68
CA ASP A 174 -5.97 14.79 2.98
C ASP A 174 -5.01 14.12 3.95
N PHE A 175 -4.16 14.93 4.60
CA PHE A 175 -3.27 14.48 5.66
C PHE A 175 -3.49 15.31 6.93
N THR A 176 -3.67 14.63 8.05
CA THR A 176 -3.73 15.22 9.39
C THR A 176 -2.48 14.81 10.15
N ASN A 177 -1.80 15.76 10.79
CA ASN A 177 -0.68 15.43 11.67
C ASN A 177 -1.20 14.64 12.89
N PRO A 178 -0.87 13.34 13.03
CA PRO A 178 -1.42 12.50 14.10
C PRO A 178 -0.68 12.66 15.44
N LEU A 179 0.37 13.48 15.45
CA LEU A 179 1.27 13.67 16.57
C LEU A 179 0.88 14.91 17.38
N ASP A 180 1.38 14.94 18.61
CA ASP A 180 1.30 16.05 19.58
C ASP A 180 2.38 17.11 19.36
N VAL A 181 3.32 16.87 18.45
CA VAL A 181 4.38 17.80 18.04
C VAL A 181 4.10 18.31 16.62
N GLY A 182 4.58 19.53 16.34
CA GLY A 182 4.56 20.06 14.98
C GLY A 182 5.49 19.27 14.05
N LEU A 183 5.07 19.14 12.79
CA LEU A 183 5.87 18.59 11.71
C LEU A 183 6.32 19.72 10.77
N GLU A 184 7.58 19.69 10.38
CA GLU A 184 8.17 20.58 9.38
C GLU A 184 8.33 19.87 8.04
N GLN A 185 8.38 20.65 6.95
CA GLN A 185 8.67 20.17 5.60
C GLN A 185 7.80 18.98 5.18
N VAL A 186 6.52 18.99 5.57
CA VAL A 186 5.60 17.90 5.25
C VAL A 186 5.31 17.93 3.76
N ALA A 187 5.44 16.79 3.12
CA ALA A 187 5.10 16.61 1.71
C ALA A 187 4.48 15.25 1.44
N LEU A 188 3.61 15.23 0.44
CA LEU A 188 3.01 14.02 -0.13
C LEU A 188 3.73 13.70 -1.44
N LEU A 189 4.17 12.47 -1.60
CA LEU A 189 4.72 11.96 -2.85
C LEU A 189 3.74 10.95 -3.43
N VAL A 190 3.18 11.26 -4.59
CA VAL A 190 2.29 10.36 -5.31
C VAL A 190 3.12 9.55 -6.28
N HIS A 191 3.12 8.23 -6.11
CA HIS A 191 3.84 7.33 -6.99
C HIS A 191 2.93 6.79 -8.07
N TYR A 192 3.44 6.75 -9.28
CA TYR A 192 2.72 6.30 -10.45
C TYR A 192 3.41 5.11 -11.11
N GLU A 193 2.60 4.23 -11.69
CA GLU A 193 3.07 3.10 -12.50
C GLU A 193 2.49 3.15 -13.91
N GLY A 194 3.33 2.80 -14.89
CA GLY A 194 2.96 2.77 -16.29
C GLY A 194 1.89 1.71 -16.59
N CYS A 195 0.87 2.09 -17.35
CA CYS A 195 -0.28 1.22 -17.60
C CYS A 195 -0.01 -0.01 -18.48
N TYR A 196 1.07 0.00 -19.24
CA TYR A 196 1.24 -0.89 -20.39
C TYR A 196 2.62 -1.55 -20.48
N GLY A 197 3.14 -2.00 -19.33
CA GLY A 197 4.26 -2.94 -19.29
C GLY A 197 5.65 -2.31 -19.33
N LYS A 198 5.79 -1.02 -19.02
CA LYS A 198 7.09 -0.45 -18.67
C LYS A 198 7.11 0.01 -17.23
N ALA A 199 8.15 -0.45 -16.53
CA ALA A 199 8.56 0.04 -15.23
C ALA A 199 9.09 1.48 -15.36
N LEU A 200 8.17 2.41 -15.56
CA LEU A 200 8.45 3.82 -15.44
C LEU A 200 7.87 4.27 -14.11
N THR A 201 8.76 4.78 -13.28
CA THR A 201 8.42 5.44 -12.03
C THR A 201 8.26 6.91 -12.35
N HIS A 202 7.03 7.40 -12.27
CA HIS A 202 6.76 8.82 -12.17
C HIS A 202 6.36 9.11 -10.74
N THR A 203 6.85 10.23 -10.21
CA THR A 203 6.53 10.68 -8.87
C THR A 203 6.17 12.15 -8.95
N GLU A 204 5.08 12.51 -8.30
CA GLU A 204 4.65 13.89 -8.16
C GLU A 204 4.74 14.29 -6.68
N ARG A 205 5.40 15.41 -6.40
CA ARG A 205 5.59 15.91 -5.04
C ARG A 205 4.67 17.09 -4.77
N ARG A 206 3.95 17.04 -3.65
CA ARG A 206 3.07 18.10 -3.16
C ARG A 206 3.49 18.54 -1.77
N GLU A 207 4.06 19.74 -1.70
CA GLU A 207 4.45 20.37 -0.45
C GLU A 207 3.21 20.82 0.34
N LEU A 208 3.12 20.37 1.59
CA LEU A 208 2.13 20.87 2.56
C LEU A 208 2.76 21.91 3.50
N GLY A 209 4.09 21.94 3.61
CA GLY A 209 4.84 22.86 4.49
C GLY A 209 4.80 22.42 5.94
N ALA A 210 4.80 23.36 6.88
CA ALA A 210 4.67 23.05 8.30
C ALA A 210 3.22 22.71 8.69
N LEU A 211 3.03 21.71 9.55
CA LEU A 211 1.74 21.32 10.14
C LEU A 211 1.88 21.27 11.67
N ALA A 212 1.09 22.07 12.37
CA ALA A 212 0.97 21.96 13.82
C ALA A 212 0.38 20.59 14.23
N ALA A 213 0.49 20.24 15.51
CA ALA A 213 -0.16 19.05 16.07
C ALA A 213 -1.67 19.04 15.77
N GLY A 214 -2.19 17.92 15.26
CA GLY A 214 -3.61 17.79 14.88
C GLY A 214 -4.06 18.61 13.66
N ALA A 215 -3.19 19.46 13.07
CA ALA A 215 -3.56 20.25 11.91
C ALA A 215 -3.73 19.35 10.67
N ARG A 216 -4.72 19.68 9.84
CA ARG A 216 -5.01 19.02 8.57
C ARG A 216 -4.66 19.92 7.39
N LYS A 217 -4.07 19.34 6.36
CA LYS A 217 -3.90 19.98 5.05
C LYS A 217 -4.26 19.01 3.92
N SER A 218 -4.65 19.58 2.80
CA SER A 218 -5.04 18.85 1.60
C SER A 218 -4.13 19.22 0.44
N ALA A 219 -3.89 18.26 -0.46
CA ALA A 219 -3.28 18.51 -1.76
C ALA A 219 -4.10 17.85 -2.86
N ARG A 220 -3.88 18.32 -4.09
CA ARG A 220 -4.36 17.66 -5.31
C ARG A 220 -3.18 17.15 -6.10
N ALA A 221 -3.37 15.99 -6.70
CA ALA A 221 -2.48 15.40 -7.69
C ALA A 221 -3.31 14.85 -8.84
N THR A 222 -2.70 14.55 -9.98
CA THR A 222 -3.44 13.88 -11.06
C THR A 222 -3.69 12.41 -10.72
N GLY A 223 -4.88 11.86 -10.96
CA GLY A 223 -5.06 10.40 -10.83
C GLY A 223 -4.31 9.65 -11.93
N MET A 224 -4.31 10.22 -13.14
CA MET A 224 -3.66 9.70 -14.33
C MET A 224 -2.66 10.72 -14.87
N ALA A 225 -1.38 10.33 -14.96
CA ALA A 225 -0.32 11.17 -15.48
C ALA A 225 0.08 10.73 -16.90
N ASN A 226 0.19 11.68 -17.83
CA ASN A 226 0.75 11.45 -19.14
C ASN A 226 2.20 11.94 -19.16
N VAL A 227 3.15 11.02 -19.30
CA VAL A 227 4.58 11.30 -19.21
C VAL A 227 5.22 11.11 -20.58
N THR A 228 5.99 12.09 -21.03
CA THR A 228 6.82 11.98 -22.24
C THR A 228 8.25 11.64 -21.83
N GLN A 229 8.83 10.60 -22.45
CA GLN A 229 10.20 10.18 -22.14
C GLN A 229 10.97 9.83 -23.42
N GLY A 230 12.03 10.59 -23.70
CA GLY A 230 12.82 10.45 -24.92
C GLY A 230 11.95 10.58 -26.16
N SER A 231 11.95 9.56 -27.03
CA SER A 231 11.15 9.50 -28.25
C SER A 231 9.74 8.92 -28.08
N ARG A 232 9.33 8.55 -26.85
CA ARG A 232 8.00 7.96 -26.59
C ARG A 232 7.07 9.02 -25.99
N PRO A 233 6.17 9.61 -26.79
CA PRO A 233 5.20 10.57 -26.27
C PRO A 233 4.09 9.88 -25.48
N ASN A 234 3.55 10.58 -24.49
CA ASN A 234 2.26 10.29 -23.85
C ASN A 234 2.11 8.89 -23.25
N LEU A 235 3.10 8.44 -22.48
CA LEU A 235 2.97 7.21 -21.70
C LEU A 235 2.04 7.47 -20.52
N THR A 236 0.90 6.79 -20.51
CA THR A 236 -0.09 6.87 -19.44
C THR A 236 0.37 6.08 -18.22
N HIS A 237 0.35 6.76 -17.07
CA HIS A 237 0.63 6.20 -15.76
C HIS A 237 -0.57 6.44 -14.84
N ARG A 238 -0.84 5.49 -13.96
CA ARG A 238 -1.83 5.63 -12.90
C ARG A 238 -1.15 5.81 -11.57
N ALA A 239 -1.72 6.65 -10.70
CA ALA A 239 -1.27 6.71 -9.31
C ALA A 239 -1.54 5.35 -8.63
N VAL A 240 -0.58 4.88 -7.82
CA VAL A 240 -0.66 3.58 -7.14
C VAL A 240 -0.51 3.68 -5.62
N SER A 241 0.23 4.67 -5.13
CA SER A 241 0.44 4.86 -3.70
C SER A 241 0.78 6.31 -3.37
N VAL A 242 0.62 6.65 -2.10
CA VAL A 242 0.97 7.95 -1.54
C VAL A 242 1.94 7.73 -0.40
N GLN A 243 3.13 8.33 -0.50
CA GLN A 243 4.11 8.38 0.57
C GLN A 243 4.00 9.72 1.32
N VAL A 244 4.05 9.66 2.64
CA VAL A 244 4.11 10.85 3.51
C VAL A 244 5.53 11.04 4.00
N THR A 245 6.04 12.27 3.87
CA THR A 245 7.35 12.67 4.42
C THR A 245 7.19 13.90 5.30
N GLY A 246 8.07 14.07 6.27
CA GLY A 246 8.08 15.21 7.19
C GLY A 246 9.26 15.13 8.15
N ARG A 247 9.46 16.16 8.96
CA ARG A 247 10.53 16.24 9.95
C ARG A 247 10.01 16.70 11.30
N ALA A 248 10.43 16.00 12.34
CA ALA A 248 10.36 16.44 13.73
C ALA A 248 11.40 15.66 14.55
N PRO A 249 11.87 16.19 15.69
CA PRO A 249 12.76 15.46 16.59
C PRO A 249 12.16 14.09 16.96
N SER A 250 12.97 13.03 16.81
CA SER A 250 12.58 11.65 17.15
C SER A 250 11.36 11.09 16.41
N VAL A 251 10.98 11.68 15.26
CA VAL A 251 9.90 11.16 14.40
C VAL A 251 10.48 10.67 13.08
N TYR A 252 10.16 9.43 12.72
CA TYR A 252 10.65 8.73 11.54
C TYR A 252 9.48 8.35 10.63
N PHE A 253 9.64 8.53 9.31
CA PHE A 253 8.64 8.22 8.30
C PHE A 253 9.14 7.15 7.33
N ASP A 254 8.43 6.03 7.26
CA ASP A 254 8.56 5.00 6.23
C ASP A 254 7.16 4.52 5.82
N LEU A 255 6.32 5.51 5.47
CA LEU A 255 4.90 5.36 5.25
C LEU A 255 4.58 5.56 3.77
N ASP A 256 4.55 4.47 3.01
CA ASP A 256 3.98 4.36 1.65
C ASP A 256 2.65 3.60 1.73
N VAL A 257 1.55 4.25 1.37
CA VAL A 257 0.19 3.70 1.48
C VAL A 257 -0.39 3.47 0.09
N PRO A 258 -0.68 2.21 -0.31
CA PRO A 258 -1.35 1.93 -1.58
C PRO A 258 -2.71 2.60 -1.65
N LEU A 259 -3.05 3.20 -2.81
CA LEU A 259 -4.34 3.88 -3.01
C LEU A 259 -5.54 2.96 -2.81
N GLY A 260 -5.42 1.68 -3.16
CA GLY A 260 -6.45 0.68 -2.89
C GLY A 260 -6.78 0.54 -1.40
N GLY A 261 -5.79 0.69 -0.53
CA GLY A 261 -5.96 0.72 0.93
C GLY A 261 -6.64 2.00 1.44
N LEU A 262 -6.63 3.07 0.64
CA LEU A 262 -7.36 4.32 0.90
C LEU A 262 -8.74 4.35 0.23
N GLY A 263 -9.19 3.24 -0.38
CA GLY A 263 -10.47 3.15 -1.08
C GLY A 263 -10.48 3.76 -2.49
N VAL A 264 -9.32 4.13 -3.03
CA VAL A 264 -9.19 4.68 -4.38
C VAL A 264 -8.74 3.59 -5.36
N GLN A 265 -9.55 3.35 -6.40
CA GLN A 265 -9.22 2.41 -7.47
C GLN A 265 -9.07 3.14 -8.80
N LEU A 266 -7.87 3.06 -9.38
CA LEU A 266 -7.55 3.62 -10.68
C LEU A 266 -7.27 2.49 -11.67
N SER A 267 -8.06 2.44 -12.73
CA SER A 267 -7.90 1.49 -13.82
C SER A 267 -7.19 2.15 -14.98
N CYS A 268 -6.27 1.43 -15.60
CA CYS A 268 -5.70 1.87 -16.87
C CYS A 268 -6.81 1.94 -17.92
N PRO A 269 -6.76 2.94 -18.83
CA PRO A 269 -7.70 3.00 -19.94
C PRO A 269 -7.63 1.70 -20.75
N LYS A 270 -8.68 1.41 -21.53
CA LYS A 270 -8.58 0.34 -22.54
C LYS A 270 -7.65 0.81 -23.66
N ARG A 271 -6.86 -0.11 -24.20
CA ARG A 271 -6.08 0.15 -25.42
C ARG A 271 -6.99 0.27 -26.63
#